data_AF-A0A379B044-F1
#
_entry.id   AF-A0A379B044-F1
#
_cell.length_a   1.000
_cell.length_b   1.000
_cell.length_c   1.000
_cell.angle_alpha   90.00
_cell.angle_beta   90.00
_cell.angle_gamma   90.00
#
_symmetry.space_group_name_H-M   'P 1'
#
loop_
_entity.id
_entity.type
_entity.pdbx_description
1 polymer ?
#
loop_
_entity_poly.entity_id
_entity_poly.type
_entity_poly.pdbx_seq_one_letter_code
_entity_poly.pdbx_strand_id
1 'polypeptide(L)' 'MLLLLVMLLSSCSSQIETTHCPSIPPVLLGHLDKTAFSGRTYGDVTQYAVILKRERDMCLNRIDKIRDWQVELHK' A
#
# COMPACT_ATOMS: atom_id res chain seq x y z
N MET A 1 -21.54 13.72 45.60
CA MET A 1 -21.89 13.68 44.16
C MET A 1 -20.81 14.28 43.26
N LEU A 2 -20.19 15.42 43.62
CA LEU A 2 -19.11 16.04 42.83
C LEU A 2 -17.84 15.17 42.74
N LEU A 3 -17.45 14.50 43.84
CA LEU A 3 -16.24 13.67 43.91
C LEU A 3 -16.30 12.40 43.04
N LEU A 4 -17.49 11.83 42.85
CA LEU A 4 -17.70 10.67 41.96
C LEU A 4 -17.57 11.08 40.49
N LEU A 5 -18.02 12.30 40.15
CA LEU A 5 -17.86 12.86 38.81
C LEU A 5 -16.37 13.04 38.46
N VAL A 6 -15.57 13.58 39.39
CA VAL A 6 -14.13 13.80 39.18
C VAL A 6 -13.35 12.48 38.96
N MET A 7 -13.74 11.40 39.63
CA MET A 7 -13.13 10.07 39.42
C MET A 7 -13.42 9.49 38.02
N LEU A 8 -14.64 9.67 37.51
CA LEU A 8 -15.06 9.20 36.18
C LEU A 8 -14.34 9.94 35.03
N LEU A 9 -13.99 11.21 35.21
CA LEU A 9 -13.29 12.00 34.18
C LEU A 9 -11.77 11.74 34.14
N SER A 10 -11.17 11.11 35.16
CA SER A 10 -9.72 10.83 35.19
C SER A 10 -9.27 9.70 34.26
N SER A 11 -10.21 8.89 33.73
CA SER A 11 -9.90 7.79 32.79
C SER A 11 -9.87 8.21 31.31
N CYS A 12 -10.16 9.48 30.99
CA CYS A 12 -9.93 10.03 29.65
C CYS A 12 -8.56 10.72 29.54
N SER A 13 -7.52 10.16 30.16
CA SER A 13 -6.18 10.29 29.59
C SER A 13 -6.11 9.25 28.48
N SER A 14 -6.76 9.52 27.34
CA SER A 14 -6.38 8.89 26.10
C SER A 14 -4.93 9.30 25.87
N GLN A 15 -4.01 8.48 26.37
CA GLN A 15 -2.64 8.51 25.93
C GLN A 15 -2.79 8.45 24.41
N ILE A 16 -2.56 9.57 23.75
CA ILE A 16 -2.41 9.59 22.31
C ILE A 16 -1.11 8.83 22.15
N GLU A 17 -1.20 7.50 22.14
CA GLU A 17 -0.27 6.71 21.40
C GLU A 17 -0.37 7.32 20.02
N THR A 18 0.58 8.21 19.72
CA THR A 18 0.99 8.49 18.36
C THR A 18 1.51 7.15 17.87
N THR A 19 0.58 6.26 17.57
CA THR A 19 0.78 5.07 16.78
C THR A 19 1.27 5.68 15.48
N HIS A 20 2.59 5.70 15.33
CA HIS A 20 3.21 5.97 14.06
C HIS A 20 2.62 4.91 13.15
N CYS A 21 1.56 5.26 12.42
CA CYS A 21 0.99 4.39 11.42
C CYS A 21 2.16 4.07 10.49
N PRO A 22 2.59 2.82 10.45
CA PRO A 22 3.75 2.48 9.66
C PRO A 22 3.41 2.80 8.22
N SER A 23 4.23 3.65 7.61
CA SER A 23 3.99 4.08 6.24
C SER A 23 4.41 2.98 5.29
N ILE A 24 3.57 2.70 4.30
CA ILE A 24 3.93 1.75 3.24
C ILE A 24 5.23 2.24 2.60
N PRO A 25 6.24 1.36 2.42
CA PRO A 25 7.49 1.74 1.77
C PRO A 25 7.22 2.43 0.42
N PRO A 26 7.71 3.66 0.19
CA PRO A 26 7.39 4.43 -1.03
C PRO A 26 7.76 3.70 -2.32
N VAL A 27 8.77 2.83 -2.29
CA VAL A 27 9.20 1.99 -3.41
C VAL A 27 8.11 1.04 -3.92
N LEU A 28 7.18 0.63 -3.04
CA LEU A 28 6.06 -0.24 -3.39
C LEU A 28 4.89 0.53 -4.01
N LEU A 29 4.80 1.83 -3.71
CA LEU A 29 3.77 2.74 -4.23
C LEU A 29 4.25 3.58 -5.42
N GLY A 30 5.50 3.39 -5.86
CA GLY A 30 6.07 4.12 -6.97
C GLY A 30 5.23 3.97 -8.25
N HIS A 31 5.28 4.98 -9.11
CA HIS A 31 4.65 4.91 -10.42
C HIS A 31 5.17 3.69 -11.21
N LEU A 32 4.33 3.15 -12.08
CA LEU A 32 4.75 2.21 -13.12
C LEU A 32 4.58 2.90 -14.46
N ASP A 33 5.70 3.14 -15.15
CA ASP A 33 5.66 3.70 -16.49
C ASP A 33 4.99 2.71 -17.43
N LYS A 34 3.88 3.16 -18.04
CA LYS A 34 3.15 2.36 -19.02
C LYS A 34 3.74 2.62 -20.39
N THR A 35 4.19 1.57 -21.03
CA THR A 35 4.64 1.66 -22.42
C THR A 35 3.45 1.98 -23.31
N ALA A 36 3.55 3.00 -24.16
CA ALA A 36 2.51 3.29 -25.14
C ALA A 36 2.57 2.29 -26.31
N PHE A 37 1.41 1.87 -26.83
CA PHE A 37 1.35 1.07 -28.04
C PHE A 37 1.58 1.94 -29.28
N SER A 38 2.54 1.56 -30.13
CA SER A 38 2.86 2.25 -31.40
C SER A 38 2.83 1.33 -32.63
N GLY A 39 2.36 0.09 -32.45
CA GLY A 39 2.30 -0.92 -33.50
C GLY A 39 1.23 -0.64 -34.56
N ARG A 40 1.40 -1.27 -35.72
CA ARG A 40 0.48 -1.14 -36.88
C ARG A 40 -0.05 -2.49 -37.36
N THR A 41 0.54 -3.59 -36.90
CA THR A 41 0.22 -4.95 -37.34
C THR A 41 -0.24 -5.81 -36.18
N TYR A 42 -0.88 -6.93 -36.51
CA TYR A 42 -1.20 -7.95 -35.51
C TYR A 42 0.06 -8.51 -34.82
N GLY A 43 1.18 -8.61 -35.55
CA GLY A 43 2.47 -9.00 -34.98
C GLY A 43 2.93 -8.06 -33.87
N ASP A 44 2.76 -6.75 -34.06
CA ASP A 44 3.13 -5.75 -33.05
C ASP A 44 2.29 -5.88 -31.78
N VAL A 45 1.01 -6.27 -31.91
CA VAL A 45 0.13 -6.55 -30.76
C VAL A 45 0.68 -7.71 -29.94
N THR A 46 1.18 -8.78 -30.57
CA THR A 46 1.75 -9.91 -29.83
C THR A 46 3.02 -9.53 -29.06
N GLN A 47 3.88 -8.68 -29.65
CA GLN A 47 5.08 -8.16 -28.98
C GLN A 47 4.69 -7.24 -27.82
N TYR A 48 3.71 -6.36 -28.03
CA TYR A 48 3.21 -5.47 -26.99
C TYR A 48 2.55 -6.23 -25.83
N ALA A 49 1.89 -7.36 -26.09
CA ALA A 49 1.32 -8.21 -25.04
C ALA A 49 2.39 -8.77 -24.09
N VAL A 50 3.62 -9.02 -24.57
CA VAL A 50 4.76 -9.43 -23.72
C VAL A 50 5.17 -8.28 -22.79
N ILE A 51 5.22 -7.05 -23.30
CA ILE A 51 5.52 -5.85 -22.51
C ILE A 51 4.46 -5.67 -21.41
N LEU A 52 3.17 -5.71 -21.77
CA LEU A 52 2.07 -5.60 -20.82
C LEU A 52 2.10 -6.69 -19.74
N LYS A 53 2.50 -7.92 -20.10
CA LYS A 53 2.67 -9.00 -19.13
C LYS A 53 3.76 -8.66 -18.12
N ARG A 54 4.92 -8.19 -18.57
CA ARG A 54 6.02 -7.79 -17.69
C ARG A 54 5.64 -6.64 -16.75
N GLU A 55 4.97 -5.62 -17.28
CA GLU A 55 4.48 -4.48 -16.50
C GLU A 55 3.50 -4.93 -15.41
N ARG A 56 2.54 -5.79 -15.77
CA ARG A 56 1.59 -6.40 -14.82
C ARG A 56 2.30 -7.21 -13.75
N ASP A 57 3.25 -8.05 -14.12
CA ASP A 57 3.98 -8.90 -13.18
C ASP A 57 4.78 -8.04 -12.16
N MET A 58 5.30 -6.88 -12.57
CA MET A 58 5.91 -5.92 -11.64
C MET A 58 4.90 -5.35 -10.64
N CYS A 59 3.70 -4.97 -11.10
CA CYS A 59 2.62 -4.52 -10.20
C CYS A 59 2.23 -5.61 -9.19
N LEU A 60 2.04 -6.84 -9.66
CA LEU A 60 1.67 -7.97 -8.80
C LEU A 60 2.73 -8.21 -7.72
N ASN A 61 4.01 -8.22 -8.09
CA ASN A 61 5.12 -8.34 -7.15
C ASN A 61 5.16 -7.19 -6.11
N ARG A 62 4.77 -5.95 -6.47
CA ARG A 62 4.64 -4.85 -5.50
C ARG A 62 3.49 -5.11 -4.52
N ILE A 63 2.34 -5.60 -4.99
CA ILE A 63 1.20 -5.94 -4.12
C ILE A 63 1.57 -7.08 -3.17
N ASP A 64 2.30 -8.09 -3.65
CA ASP A 64 2.77 -9.20 -2.80
C ASP A 64 3.65 -8.68 -1.66
N LYS A 65 4.63 -7.82 -1.97
CA LYS A 65 5.47 -7.17 -0.94
C LYS A 65 4.70 -6.28 0.03
N ILE A 66 3.63 -5.63 -0.41
CA ILE A 66 2.75 -4.85 0.49
C ILE A 66 2.03 -5.79 1.47
N ARG A 67 1.54 -6.94 0.99
CA ARG A 67 0.91 -7.95 1.84
C ARG A 67 1.89 -8.53 2.85
N ASP A 68 3.12 -8.83 2.44
CA ASP A 68 4.17 -9.32 3.34
C ASP A 68 4.50 -8.28 4.41
N TRP A 69 4.69 -7.01 4.01
CA TRP A 69 4.91 -5.90 4.93
C TRP A 69 3.76 -5.71 5.94
N GLN A 70 2.50 -5.89 5.52
CA GLN A 70 1.35 -5.85 6.42
C GLN A 70 1.37 -6.99 7.44
N VAL A 71 1.79 -8.19 7.04
CA VAL A 71 1.91 -9.33 7.95
C VAL A 71 3.04 -9.11 8.96
N GLU A 72 4.20 -8.62 8.52
CA GLU A 72 5.33 -8.28 9.39
C GLU A 72 4.96 -7.20 10.43
N LEU A 73 4.04 -6.31 10.10
CA LEU A 73 3.56 -5.26 10.98
C LEU A 73 2.62 -5.68 12.09
N HIS A 74 1.83 -6.72 11.85
CA HIS A 74 0.88 -7.25 12.82
C HIS A 74 1.46 -8.42 13.63
N LYS A 75 2.75 -8.70 13.45
CA LYS A 75 3.50 -9.71 14.18
C LYS A 75 4.20 -9.09 15.39
#